data_AF-A0A942ENE6-F1
#
_entry.id   AF-A0A942ENE6-F1
#
_cell.length_a   1.000
_cell.length_b   1.000
_cell.length_c   1.000
_cell.angle_alpha   90.00
_cell.angle_beta   90.00
_cell.angle_gamma   90.00
#
_symmetry.space_group_name_H-M   'P 1'
#
loop_
_entity.id
_entity.type
_entity.pdbx_description
1 polymer ?
#
loop_
_entity_poly.entity_id
_entity_poly.type
_entity_poly.pdbx_seq_one_letter_code
_entity_poly.pdbx_strand_id
1 'polypeptide(L)'
;MQLFALRENERISARQALKQYDYRCLECLNPVRVRSGPHRQPHFFHTTSHPLCTQQGKTLFHLQTQERILQTLPQGDVELEVPFPNIGRIADAVWESKQLIFEVQCSSISEQEARKRIHDYETLGYRVIWILHEKRFNRRQLSAAEQFLVNRECYFSSIDIEGGGMIYDQFAIVRNNKRLFRGPRLEISLAHPFSLCQLPLNDQFPKELLQRASMRHIGFRGDLFDRLHATEPQDWFAMKRLEQHFNEKQGSCQSIKSGLSWIKHVYLSLLHAFLEKHSA
;
A
#
# COMPACT_ATOMS: atom_id res chain seq x y z
N MET A 1 13.76 -11.32 5.92
CA MET A 1 14.44 -11.58 4.63
C MET A 1 14.70 -10.23 3.98
N GLN A 2 15.84 -10.00 3.34
CA GLN A 2 16.14 -8.68 2.75
C GLN A 2 16.85 -8.83 1.41
N LEU A 3 16.74 -7.84 0.52
CA LEU A 3 17.30 -7.86 -0.84
C LEU A 3 18.74 -7.35 -0.89
N PHE A 4 19.16 -6.56 0.09
CA PHE A 4 20.49 -5.97 0.16
C PHE A 4 21.17 -6.26 1.50
N ALA A 5 22.51 -6.27 1.50
CA ALA A 5 23.33 -6.42 2.70
C ALA A 5 24.66 -5.68 2.52
N LEU A 6 25.42 -5.50 3.59
CA LEU A 6 26.75 -4.90 3.54
C LEU A 6 27.83 -5.97 3.37
N ARG A 7 28.76 -5.79 2.43
CA ARG A 7 30.05 -6.47 2.36
C ARG A 7 31.13 -5.41 2.41
N GLU A 8 32.02 -5.45 3.41
CA GLU A 8 33.11 -4.46 3.53
C GLU A 8 32.64 -2.98 3.46
N ASN A 9 31.43 -2.71 3.96
CA ASN A 9 30.70 -1.43 3.91
C ASN A 9 30.07 -1.04 2.56
N GLU A 10 30.20 -1.87 1.53
CA GLU A 10 29.48 -1.71 0.27
C GLU A 10 28.11 -2.39 0.34
N ARG A 11 27.07 -1.72 -0.17
CA ARG A 11 25.72 -2.29 -0.28
C ARG A 11 25.66 -3.23 -1.50
N ILE A 12 25.50 -4.52 -1.24
CA ILE A 12 25.45 -5.58 -2.27
C ILE A 12 24.04 -6.14 -2.41
N SER A 13 23.58 -6.28 -3.66
CA SER A 13 22.32 -6.96 -3.97
C SER A 13 22.43 -8.48 -3.80
N ALA A 14 21.40 -9.12 -3.25
CA ALA A 14 21.31 -10.56 -3.14
C ALA A 14 21.41 -11.29 -4.49
N ARG A 15 21.06 -10.60 -5.60
CA ARG A 15 21.20 -11.13 -6.97
C ARG A 15 22.66 -11.27 -7.42
N GLN A 16 23.56 -10.46 -6.86
CA GLN A 16 25.00 -10.45 -7.18
C GLN A 16 25.84 -11.10 -6.08
N ALA A 17 25.23 -11.45 -4.95
CA ALA A 17 25.92 -12.00 -3.79
C ALA A 17 26.35 -13.46 -3.99
N LEU A 18 27.60 -13.75 -3.67
CA LEU A 18 28.17 -15.10 -3.65
C LEU A 18 28.17 -15.68 -2.23
N LYS A 19 27.90 -16.99 -2.10
CA LYS A 19 27.79 -17.70 -0.81
C LYS A 19 29.07 -17.71 0.03
N GLN A 20 30.23 -17.58 -0.61
CA GLN A 20 31.55 -17.64 0.02
C GLN A 20 31.93 -16.39 0.82
N TYR A 21 31.21 -15.29 0.63
CA TYR A 21 31.47 -14.04 1.34
C TYR A 21 30.62 -13.91 2.59
N ASP A 22 31.12 -13.10 3.52
CA ASP A 22 30.39 -12.69 4.71
C ASP A 22 29.68 -11.37 4.47
N TYR A 23 28.42 -11.31 4.92
CA TYR A 23 27.55 -10.15 4.76
C TYR A 23 26.96 -9.76 6.10
N ARG A 24 26.64 -8.47 6.24
CA ARG A 24 26.03 -7.89 7.43
C ARG A 24 24.69 -7.24 7.12
N CYS A 25 23.74 -7.36 8.03
CA CYS A 25 22.43 -6.71 7.90
C CYS A 25 22.59 -5.18 7.80
N LEU A 26 21.78 -4.52 6.97
CA LEU A 26 21.79 -3.06 6.82
C LEU A 26 21.32 -2.32 8.08
N GLU A 27 20.53 -2.99 8.94
CA GLU A 27 19.94 -2.39 10.14
C GLU A 27 20.76 -2.70 11.39
N CYS A 28 20.93 -3.98 11.71
CA CYS A 28 21.55 -4.40 12.97
C CYS A 28 23.03 -4.80 12.84
N LEU A 29 23.59 -4.77 11.63
CA LEU A 29 24.97 -5.19 11.33
C LEU A 29 25.33 -6.65 11.67
N ASN A 30 24.39 -7.44 12.19
CA ASN A 30 24.63 -8.86 12.48
C ASN A 30 24.87 -9.67 11.20
N PRO A 31 25.57 -10.82 11.31
CA PRO A 31 25.82 -11.70 10.17
C PRO A 31 24.53 -12.17 9.48
N VAL A 32 24.51 -12.06 8.16
CA VAL A 32 23.48 -12.62 7.28
C VAL A 32 24.12 -13.48 6.21
N ARG A 33 23.38 -14.47 5.70
CA ARG A 33 23.80 -15.33 4.58
C ARG A 33 22.87 -15.13 3.40
N VAL A 34 23.43 -15.20 2.19
CA VAL A 34 22.64 -15.20 0.96
C VAL A 34 22.02 -16.57 0.72
N ARG A 35 20.74 -16.59 0.37
CA ARG A 35 20.02 -17.76 -0.14
C ARG A 35 19.60 -17.46 -1.57
N SER A 36 20.08 -18.26 -2.51
CA SER A 36 19.81 -18.16 -3.95
C SER A 36 19.65 -19.54 -4.57
N GLY A 37 18.91 -19.64 -5.68
CA GLY A 37 18.70 -20.86 -6.45
C GLY A 37 17.79 -20.65 -7.67
N PRO A 38 17.67 -21.64 -8.57
CA PRO A 38 17.03 -21.46 -9.88
C PRO A 38 15.55 -21.03 -9.82
N HIS A 39 14.83 -21.46 -8.78
CA HIS A 39 13.41 -21.18 -8.58
C HIS A 39 13.14 -20.38 -7.31
N ARG A 40 14.11 -19.60 -6.84
CA ARG A 40 13.99 -18.84 -5.58
C ARG A 40 14.50 -17.43 -5.75
N GLN A 41 13.68 -16.46 -5.36
CA GLN A 41 14.10 -15.07 -5.25
C GLN A 41 15.34 -14.97 -4.33
N PRO A 42 16.49 -14.50 -4.83
CA PRO A 42 17.68 -14.31 -4.01
C PRO A 42 17.41 -13.30 -2.88
N HIS A 43 17.75 -13.67 -1.65
CA HIS A 43 17.61 -12.80 -0.48
C HIS A 43 18.63 -13.15 0.59
N PHE A 44 18.91 -12.21 1.48
CA PHE A 44 19.65 -12.43 2.70
C PHE A 44 18.74 -12.81 3.86
N PHE A 45 19.23 -13.67 4.74
CA PHE A 45 18.56 -14.06 5.97
C PHE A 45 19.56 -14.10 7.14
N HIS A 46 19.06 -13.82 8.34
CA HIS A 46 19.83 -13.92 9.57
C HIS A 46 20.04 -15.38 9.94
N THR A 47 21.27 -15.77 10.27
CA THR A 47 21.56 -17.11 10.79
C THR A 47 21.14 -17.28 12.24
N THR A 48 21.14 -16.17 12.99
CA THR A 48 20.73 -16.11 14.39
C THR A 48 19.68 -15.02 14.53
N SER A 49 18.59 -15.32 15.23
CA SER A 49 17.49 -14.37 15.42
C SER A 49 17.93 -13.15 16.22
N HIS A 50 17.61 -11.95 15.73
CA HIS A 50 17.73 -10.69 16.44
C HIS A 50 16.38 -9.96 16.46
N PRO A 51 15.62 -10.05 17.58
CA PRO A 51 14.24 -9.55 17.65
C PRO A 51 14.06 -8.05 17.39
N LEU A 52 15.10 -7.23 17.58
CA LEU A 52 15.06 -5.79 17.36
C LEU A 52 15.26 -5.40 15.89
N CYS A 53 15.71 -6.32 15.05
CA CYS A 53 15.97 -6.07 13.64
C CYS A 53 14.69 -6.25 12.82
N THR A 54 14.16 -5.15 12.29
CA THR A 54 12.94 -5.18 11.47
C THR A 54 13.15 -5.92 10.14
N GLN A 55 14.34 -5.86 9.53
CA GLN A 55 14.66 -6.59 8.30
C GLN A 55 14.48 -8.12 8.44
N GLN A 56 14.64 -8.66 9.64
CA GLN A 56 14.44 -10.10 9.87
C GLN A 56 12.99 -10.52 9.63
N GLY A 57 12.03 -9.67 10.03
CA GLY A 57 10.58 -9.94 9.96
C GLY A 57 9.98 -9.87 8.55
N LYS A 58 10.71 -9.34 7.56
CA LYS A 58 10.28 -9.29 6.17
C LYS A 58 10.09 -10.70 5.57
N THR A 59 8.97 -10.88 4.87
CA THR A 59 8.55 -12.15 4.25
C THR A 59 8.70 -12.11 2.73
N LEU A 60 8.50 -13.23 2.03
CA LEU A 60 8.50 -13.24 0.56
C LEU A 60 7.44 -12.30 -0.04
N PHE A 61 6.25 -12.17 0.57
CA PHE A 61 5.24 -11.19 0.14
C PHE A 61 5.78 -9.75 0.15
N HIS A 62 6.60 -9.44 1.15
CA HIS A 62 7.24 -8.12 1.29
C HIS A 62 8.22 -7.90 0.15
N LEU A 63 9.12 -8.86 -0.08
CA LEU A 63 10.14 -8.76 -1.12
C LEU A 63 9.53 -8.71 -2.53
N GLN A 64 8.49 -9.49 -2.80
CA GLN A 64 7.76 -9.47 -4.07
C GLN A 64 7.03 -8.15 -4.29
N THR A 65 6.47 -7.56 -3.23
CA THR A 65 5.87 -6.22 -3.32
C THR A 65 6.93 -5.15 -3.62
N GLN A 66 8.09 -5.19 -2.98
CA GLN A 66 9.21 -4.29 -3.30
C GLN A 66 9.68 -4.46 -4.76
N GLU A 67 9.80 -5.69 -5.25
CA GLU A 67 10.16 -5.94 -6.64
C GLU A 67 9.10 -5.40 -7.61
N ARG A 68 7.80 -5.56 -7.32
CA ARG A 68 6.75 -4.97 -8.15
C ARG A 68 6.83 -3.43 -8.18
N ILE A 69 7.11 -2.80 -7.05
CA ILE A 69 7.31 -1.34 -6.99
C ILE A 69 8.45 -0.94 -7.91
N LEU A 70 9.62 -1.58 -7.78
CA LEU A 70 10.78 -1.30 -8.62
C LEU A 70 10.51 -1.52 -10.12
N GLN A 71 9.77 -2.57 -10.47
CA GLN A 71 9.41 -2.87 -11.87
C GLN A 71 8.42 -1.87 -12.47
N THR A 72 7.56 -1.28 -11.64
CA THR A 72 6.52 -0.35 -12.09
C THR A 72 7.08 1.07 -12.26
N LEU A 73 8.10 1.42 -11.49
CA LEU A 73 8.67 2.77 -11.48
C LEU A 73 9.82 2.94 -12.49
N PRO A 74 10.21 4.18 -12.82
CA PRO A 74 11.30 4.44 -13.76
C PRO A 74 12.62 3.79 -13.30
N GLN A 75 13.24 3.00 -14.19
CA GLN A 75 14.53 2.38 -13.90
C GLN A 75 15.62 3.45 -13.71
N GLY A 76 16.49 3.24 -12.72
CA GLY A 76 17.63 4.12 -12.44
C GLY A 76 17.32 5.31 -11.53
N ASP A 77 16.05 5.58 -11.22
CA ASP A 77 15.61 6.67 -10.32
C ASP A 77 14.96 6.13 -9.03
N VAL A 78 14.87 4.79 -8.93
CA VAL A 78 14.29 4.10 -7.78
C VAL A 78 15.27 3.08 -7.22
N GLU A 79 15.43 3.13 -5.90
CA GLU A 79 16.27 2.23 -5.15
C GLU A 79 15.48 1.52 -4.05
N LEU A 80 15.79 0.25 -3.80
CA LEU A 80 15.18 -0.55 -2.72
C LEU A 80 16.08 -0.63 -1.50
N GLU A 81 15.47 -0.77 -0.32
CA GLU A 81 16.16 -0.93 0.98
C GLU A 81 17.26 0.12 1.19
N VAL A 82 16.89 1.39 1.07
CA VAL A 82 17.81 2.54 1.19
C VAL A 82 17.94 2.94 2.65
N PRO A 83 19.15 2.86 3.25
CA PRO A 83 19.37 3.32 4.61
C PRO A 83 19.33 4.85 4.69
N PHE A 84 18.65 5.36 5.71
CA PHE A 84 18.68 6.76 6.15
C PHE A 84 19.26 6.81 7.58
N PRO A 85 20.59 6.83 7.73
CA PRO A 85 21.25 6.70 9.04
C PRO A 85 20.86 7.80 10.03
N ASN A 86 20.67 9.04 9.56
CA ASN A 86 20.34 10.20 10.39
C ASN A 86 19.02 10.06 11.16
N ILE A 87 18.07 9.30 10.62
CA ILE A 87 16.78 9.01 11.24
C ILE A 87 16.64 7.55 11.67
N GLY A 88 17.72 6.75 11.52
CA GLY A 88 17.73 5.33 11.87
C GLY A 88 16.71 4.49 11.12
N ARG A 89 16.45 4.81 9.83
CA ARG A 89 15.46 4.10 9.00
C ARG A 89 16.09 3.40 7.81
N ILE A 90 15.35 2.44 7.25
CA ILE A 90 15.62 1.85 5.94
C ILE A 90 14.31 1.89 5.17
N ALA A 91 14.26 2.70 4.14
CA ALA A 91 13.09 2.80 3.27
C ALA A 91 13.01 1.57 2.38
N ASP A 92 11.81 1.00 2.24
CA ASP A 92 11.62 -0.18 1.38
C ASP A 92 11.85 0.15 -0.10
N ALA A 93 11.37 1.31 -0.58
CA ALA A 93 11.76 1.88 -1.86
C ALA A 93 11.78 3.42 -1.80
N VAL A 94 12.73 4.04 -2.49
CA VAL A 94 12.86 5.50 -2.60
C VAL A 94 12.82 5.87 -4.07
N TRP A 95 11.97 6.84 -4.42
CA TRP A 95 11.95 7.49 -5.72
C TRP A 95 12.48 8.92 -5.55
N GLU A 96 13.75 9.10 -5.89
CA GLU A 96 14.50 10.31 -5.52
C GLU A 96 13.99 11.56 -6.21
N SER A 97 13.82 11.53 -7.54
CA SER A 97 13.36 12.72 -8.27
C SER A 97 11.97 13.22 -7.87
N LYS A 98 11.14 12.36 -7.26
CA LYS A 98 9.80 12.70 -6.75
C LYS A 98 9.74 12.92 -5.26
N GLN A 99 10.84 12.69 -4.52
CA GLN A 99 10.88 12.73 -3.07
C GLN A 99 9.77 11.86 -2.45
N LEU A 100 9.59 10.65 -2.99
CA LEU A 100 8.61 9.68 -2.51
C LEU A 100 9.30 8.47 -1.91
N ILE A 101 8.78 8.01 -0.78
CA ILE A 101 9.15 6.75 -0.14
C ILE A 101 7.96 5.82 -0.20
N PHE A 102 8.18 4.58 -0.59
CA PHE A 102 7.18 3.53 -0.50
C PHE A 102 7.53 2.60 0.65
N GLU A 103 6.62 2.46 1.61
CA GLU A 103 6.75 1.58 2.77
C GLU A 103 5.81 0.39 2.59
N VAL A 104 6.36 -0.83 2.59
CA VAL A 104 5.60 -2.07 2.44
C VAL A 104 5.32 -2.64 3.82
N GLN A 105 4.08 -3.00 4.11
CA GLN A 105 3.72 -3.58 5.40
C GLN A 105 2.95 -4.90 5.23
N CYS A 106 3.62 -6.01 5.56
CA CYS A 106 3.04 -7.35 5.53
C CYS A 106 2.69 -7.93 6.90
N SER A 107 3.17 -7.32 7.99
CA SER A 107 2.96 -7.77 9.37
C SER A 107 2.23 -6.71 10.21
N SER A 108 1.94 -7.00 11.48
CA SER A 108 1.37 -6.00 12.38
C SER A 108 2.34 -4.83 12.62
N ILE A 109 1.81 -3.62 12.63
CA ILE A 109 2.49 -2.39 13.04
C ILE A 109 1.57 -1.61 13.97
N SER A 110 2.13 -0.88 14.94
CA SER A 110 1.36 0.02 15.79
C SER A 110 1.07 1.34 15.05
N GLU A 111 0.01 2.04 15.45
CA GLU A 111 -0.24 3.38 14.92
C GLU A 111 0.92 4.33 15.23
N GLN A 112 1.47 4.25 16.45
CA GLN A 112 2.58 5.10 16.88
C GLN A 112 3.81 4.93 15.98
N GLU A 113 4.15 3.70 15.62
CA GLU A 113 5.29 3.43 14.75
C GLU A 113 5.03 3.88 13.30
N ALA A 114 3.82 3.69 12.77
CA ALA A 114 3.46 4.20 11.45
C ALA A 114 3.54 5.74 11.40
N ARG A 115 3.07 6.42 12.44
CA ARG A 115 3.17 7.88 12.60
C ARG A 115 4.62 8.33 12.70
N LYS A 116 5.45 7.62 13.48
CA LYS A 116 6.86 7.92 13.62
C LYS A 116 7.60 7.81 12.29
N ARG A 117 7.37 6.73 11.53
CA ARG A 117 7.97 6.57 10.19
C ARG A 117 7.60 7.71 9.24
N ILE A 118 6.32 8.10 9.21
CA ILE A 118 5.87 9.25 8.42
C ILE A 118 6.65 10.50 8.82
N HIS A 119 6.68 10.81 10.11
CA HIS A 119 7.38 12.00 10.62
C HIS A 119 8.88 11.99 10.30
N ASP A 120 9.56 10.86 10.52
CA ASP A 120 10.99 10.71 10.29
C ASP A 120 11.35 11.06 8.83
N TYR A 121 10.58 10.55 7.86
CA TYR A 121 10.82 10.84 6.44
C TYR A 121 10.38 12.24 6.01
N GLU A 122 9.28 12.75 6.59
CA GLU A 122 8.82 14.13 6.34
C GLU A 122 9.89 15.16 6.78
N THR A 123 10.64 14.89 7.86
CA THR A 123 11.74 15.77 8.30
C THR A 123 12.87 15.88 7.26
N LEU A 124 12.96 14.91 6.35
CA LEU A 124 13.92 14.89 5.25
C LEU A 124 13.31 15.37 3.92
N GLY A 125 12.05 15.82 3.92
CA GLY A 125 11.36 16.32 2.73
C GLY A 125 10.66 15.24 1.88
N TYR A 126 10.68 13.97 2.32
CA TYR A 126 10.02 12.89 1.60
C TYR A 126 8.55 12.74 2.03
N ARG A 127 7.69 12.39 1.06
CA ARG A 127 6.33 11.92 1.35
C ARG A 127 6.30 10.39 1.36
N VAL A 128 5.50 9.81 2.25
CA VAL A 128 5.45 8.36 2.44
C VAL A 128 4.16 7.79 1.86
N ILE A 129 4.29 6.85 0.93
CA ILE A 129 3.20 6.06 0.34
C ILE A 129 3.21 4.68 0.99
N TRP A 130 2.15 4.35 1.73
CA TRP A 130 2.01 3.06 2.38
C TRP A 130 1.39 2.01 1.45
N ILE A 131 2.03 0.85 1.35
CA ILE A 131 1.52 -0.32 0.64
C ILE A 131 1.22 -1.43 1.65
N LEU A 132 -0.06 -1.57 2.01
CA LEU A 132 -0.51 -2.51 3.02
C LEU A 132 -0.91 -3.85 2.39
N HIS A 133 -0.27 -4.95 2.80
CA HIS A 133 -0.58 -6.25 2.23
C HIS A 133 -1.92 -6.82 2.74
N GLU A 134 -2.81 -7.25 1.85
CA GLU A 134 -4.19 -7.66 2.19
C GLU A 134 -4.29 -8.95 3.02
N LYS A 135 -3.21 -9.74 3.08
CA LYS A 135 -3.13 -10.88 4.00
C LYS A 135 -3.09 -10.43 5.47
N ARG A 136 -2.69 -9.20 5.75
CA ARG A 136 -2.68 -8.64 7.11
C ARG A 136 -3.74 -7.57 7.28
N PHE A 137 -3.82 -6.65 6.32
CA PHE A 137 -4.72 -5.51 6.32
C PHE A 137 -5.93 -5.79 5.45
N ASN A 138 -6.74 -4.77 5.21
CA ASN A 138 -7.93 -4.88 4.39
C ASN A 138 -8.93 -5.95 4.92
N ARG A 139 -8.97 -6.14 6.25
CA ARG A 139 -9.85 -7.10 6.93
C ARG A 139 -11.20 -6.47 7.29
N ARG A 140 -12.13 -7.28 7.83
CA ARG A 140 -13.42 -6.75 8.33
C ARG A 140 -13.20 -5.78 9.49
N GLN A 141 -12.30 -6.11 10.41
CA GLN A 141 -11.89 -5.23 11.50
C GLN A 141 -10.58 -4.56 11.13
N LEU A 142 -10.55 -3.23 11.12
CA LEU A 142 -9.32 -2.49 10.86
C LEU A 142 -8.47 -2.44 12.13
N SER A 143 -7.16 -2.61 11.98
CA SER A 143 -6.20 -2.27 13.04
C SER A 143 -6.13 -0.75 13.25
N ALA A 144 -5.60 -0.31 14.39
CA ALA A 144 -5.39 1.12 14.66
C ALA A 144 -4.48 1.77 13.59
N ALA A 145 -3.40 1.10 13.22
CA ALA A 145 -2.52 1.55 12.13
C ALA A 145 -3.27 1.65 10.79
N GLU A 146 -4.10 0.66 10.44
CA GLU A 146 -4.89 0.73 9.21
C GLU A 146 -5.86 1.92 9.23
N GLN A 147 -6.58 2.15 10.33
CA GLN A 147 -7.50 3.29 10.46
C GLN A 147 -6.79 4.63 10.27
N PHE A 148 -5.59 4.74 10.84
CA PHE A 148 -4.75 5.93 10.71
C PHE A 148 -4.25 6.14 9.26
N LEU A 149 -3.86 5.06 8.58
CA LEU A 149 -3.25 5.12 7.25
C LEU A 149 -4.24 5.23 6.10
N VAL A 150 -5.43 4.61 6.17
CA VAL A 150 -6.36 4.55 5.03
C VAL A 150 -6.81 5.93 4.53
N ASN A 151 -6.85 6.92 5.41
CA ASN A 151 -7.18 8.31 5.05
C ASN A 151 -5.99 9.10 4.50
N ARG A 152 -4.76 8.61 4.65
CA ARG A 152 -3.52 9.19 4.11
C ARG A 152 -3.12 8.48 2.82
N GLU A 153 -1.94 8.79 2.30
CA GLU A 153 -1.33 8.18 1.12
C GLU A 153 -1.10 6.66 1.32
N CYS A 154 -2.14 5.86 1.09
CA CYS A 154 -2.16 4.42 1.35
C CYS A 154 -2.87 3.64 0.25
N TYR A 155 -2.27 2.52 -0.14
CA TYR A 155 -2.81 1.54 -1.08
C TYR A 155 -2.67 0.14 -0.50
N PHE A 156 -3.30 -0.85 -1.14
CA PHE A 156 -3.20 -2.25 -0.76
C PHE A 156 -2.41 -3.05 -1.79
N SER A 157 -1.84 -4.17 -1.36
CA SER A 157 -1.19 -5.15 -2.24
C SER A 157 -1.85 -6.51 -2.09
N SER A 158 -2.13 -7.16 -3.22
CA SER A 158 -2.53 -8.57 -3.31
C SER A 158 -1.40 -9.46 -3.84
N ILE A 159 -0.16 -8.96 -3.86
CA ILE A 159 0.95 -9.64 -4.51
C ILE A 159 1.27 -10.95 -3.80
N ASP A 160 1.33 -12.06 -4.52
CA ASP A 160 1.63 -13.37 -3.93
C ASP A 160 3.14 -13.64 -3.85
N ILE A 161 3.51 -14.84 -3.40
CA ILE A 161 4.93 -15.23 -3.26
C ILE A 161 5.64 -15.48 -4.60
N GLU A 162 4.88 -15.60 -5.69
CA GLU A 162 5.39 -15.78 -7.06
C GLU A 162 5.47 -14.44 -7.82
N GLY A 163 5.01 -13.34 -7.20
CA GLY A 163 4.99 -12.00 -7.80
C GLY A 163 3.72 -11.69 -8.60
N GLY A 164 2.76 -12.63 -8.63
CA GLY A 164 1.43 -12.41 -9.21
C GLY A 164 0.58 -11.46 -8.37
N GLY A 165 -0.46 -10.85 -8.96
CA GLY A 165 -1.34 -9.89 -8.27
C GLY A 165 -1.07 -8.42 -8.62
N MET A 166 -1.54 -7.49 -7.79
CA MET A 166 -1.56 -6.06 -8.08
C MET A 166 -1.38 -5.19 -6.83
N ILE A 167 -0.98 -3.93 -7.04
CA ILE A 167 -1.12 -2.84 -6.08
C ILE A 167 -2.38 -2.08 -6.46
N TYR A 168 -3.27 -1.82 -5.50
CA TYR A 168 -4.60 -1.33 -5.80
C TYR A 168 -5.14 -0.34 -4.75
N ASP A 169 -6.01 0.55 -5.20
CA ASP A 169 -6.92 1.32 -4.36
C ASP A 169 -8.25 0.57 -4.21
N GLN A 170 -8.95 0.81 -3.11
CA GLN A 170 -10.27 0.23 -2.89
C GLN A 170 -11.12 1.16 -2.02
N PHE A 171 -12.28 1.56 -2.55
CA PHE A 171 -13.28 2.25 -1.76
C PHE A 171 -13.84 1.32 -0.68
N ALA A 172 -14.04 1.86 0.52
CA ALA A 172 -14.61 1.12 1.63
C ALA A 172 -15.43 2.03 2.53
N ILE A 173 -16.55 1.50 3.03
CA ILE A 173 -17.34 2.16 4.08
C ILE A 173 -16.94 1.53 5.40
N VAL A 174 -16.42 2.35 6.32
CA VAL A 174 -15.92 1.92 7.63
C VAL A 174 -16.66 2.67 8.73
N ARG A 175 -17.18 1.95 9.72
CA ARG A 175 -17.82 2.52 10.91
C ARG A 175 -17.39 1.78 12.16
N ASN A 176 -17.08 2.49 13.24
CA ASN A 176 -16.63 1.90 14.51
C ASN A 176 -15.54 0.84 14.27
N ASN A 177 -14.57 1.18 13.42
CA ASN A 177 -13.43 0.34 13.05
C ASN A 177 -13.77 -0.95 12.29
N LYS A 178 -15.04 -1.12 11.88
CA LYS A 178 -15.53 -2.24 11.10
C LYS A 178 -15.81 -1.79 9.68
N ARG A 179 -15.21 -2.50 8.72
CA ARG A 179 -15.53 -2.36 7.32
C ARG A 179 -16.87 -3.02 7.02
N LEU A 180 -17.83 -2.21 6.63
CA LEU A 180 -19.19 -2.62 6.27
C LEU A 180 -19.29 -2.96 4.78
N PHE A 181 -18.50 -2.28 3.95
CA PHE A 181 -18.48 -2.47 2.50
C PHE A 181 -17.07 -2.38 1.93
N ARG A 182 -16.83 -3.10 0.83
CA ARG A 182 -15.64 -3.02 -0.03
C ARG A 182 -16.09 -2.91 -1.47
N GLY A 183 -15.61 -1.90 -2.17
CA GLY A 183 -15.75 -1.77 -3.62
C GLY A 183 -14.84 -2.74 -4.37
N PRO A 184 -14.84 -2.68 -5.71
CA PRO A 184 -13.88 -3.41 -6.53
C PRO A 184 -12.44 -2.96 -6.21
N ARG A 185 -11.47 -3.83 -6.53
CA ARG A 185 -10.05 -3.48 -6.48
C ARG A 185 -9.73 -2.66 -7.74
N LEU A 186 -9.18 -1.48 -7.55
CA LEU A 186 -8.77 -0.59 -8.62
C LEU A 186 -7.26 -0.65 -8.73
N GLU A 187 -6.73 -1.41 -9.69
CA GLU A 187 -5.30 -1.46 -9.93
C GLU A 187 -4.75 -0.07 -10.26
N ILE A 188 -3.61 0.26 -9.66
CA ILE A 188 -2.96 1.56 -9.82
C ILE A 188 -1.61 1.43 -10.53
N SER A 189 -1.23 2.47 -11.26
CA SER A 189 0.10 2.61 -11.84
C SER A 189 0.94 3.58 -11.00
N LEU A 190 1.92 3.05 -10.27
CA LEU A 190 2.82 3.85 -9.44
C LEU A 190 3.68 4.84 -10.24
N ALA A 191 3.89 4.59 -11.54
CA ALA A 191 4.74 5.44 -12.39
C ALA A 191 4.14 6.83 -12.69
N HIS A 192 2.85 7.02 -12.43
CA HIS A 192 2.10 8.21 -12.85
C HIS A 192 1.43 8.88 -11.65
N PRO A 193 2.20 9.49 -10.73
CA PRO A 193 1.64 10.28 -9.65
C PRO A 193 1.02 11.58 -10.19
N PHE A 194 -0.06 12.03 -9.57
CA PHE A 194 -0.68 13.33 -9.83
C PHE A 194 -1.09 14.01 -8.51
N SER A 195 -1.23 15.33 -8.53
CA SER A 195 -1.62 16.08 -7.33
C SER A 195 -3.13 16.16 -7.19
N LEU A 196 -3.62 15.98 -5.97
CA LEU A 196 -5.06 15.98 -5.65
C LEU A 196 -5.65 17.39 -5.45
N CYS A 197 -4.82 18.45 -5.41
CA CYS A 197 -5.24 19.81 -5.09
C CYS A 197 -6.20 20.47 -6.11
N GLN A 198 -6.45 19.82 -7.24
CA GLN A 198 -7.29 20.36 -8.32
C GLN A 198 -8.63 19.62 -8.48
N LEU A 199 -8.94 18.67 -7.60
CA LEU A 199 -10.16 17.87 -7.75
C LEU A 199 -11.40 18.68 -7.32
N PRO A 200 -12.48 18.70 -8.13
CA PRO A 200 -13.71 19.45 -7.85
C PRO A 200 -14.58 18.71 -6.81
N LEU A 201 -14.01 18.44 -5.63
CA LEU A 201 -14.71 17.76 -4.55
C LEU A 201 -15.71 18.70 -3.87
N ASN A 202 -16.90 18.20 -3.65
CA ASN A 202 -18.01 18.89 -2.99
C ASN A 202 -18.85 17.89 -2.19
N ASP A 203 -19.86 18.40 -1.48
CA ASP A 203 -20.69 17.58 -0.58
C ASP A 203 -21.53 16.50 -1.30
N GLN A 204 -21.54 16.45 -2.63
CA GLN A 204 -22.20 15.38 -3.41
C GLN A 204 -21.39 14.08 -3.44
N PHE A 205 -20.11 14.11 -3.08
CA PHE A 205 -19.28 12.91 -2.97
C PHE A 205 -19.49 12.16 -1.64
N PRO A 206 -19.21 10.85 -1.58
CA PRO A 206 -19.25 10.09 -0.33
C PRO A 206 -18.30 10.67 0.74
N LYS A 207 -18.71 10.68 2.02
CA LYS A 207 -17.88 11.29 3.07
C LYS A 207 -16.55 10.58 3.26
N GLU A 208 -16.46 9.27 3.04
CA GLU A 208 -15.16 8.57 3.10
C GLU A 208 -14.19 9.06 2.03
N LEU A 209 -14.70 9.42 0.85
CA LEU A 209 -13.88 9.99 -0.22
C LEU A 209 -13.39 11.38 0.16
N LEU A 210 -14.30 12.24 0.66
CA LEU A 210 -13.96 13.58 1.13
C LEU A 210 -12.95 13.55 2.28
N GLN A 211 -13.11 12.62 3.22
CA GLN A 211 -12.18 12.42 4.32
C GLN A 211 -10.80 12.01 3.82
N ARG A 212 -10.72 11.06 2.88
CA ARG A 212 -9.45 10.66 2.24
C ARG A 212 -8.79 11.83 1.52
N ALA A 213 -9.56 12.64 0.79
CA ALA A 213 -9.04 13.79 0.06
C ALA A 213 -8.49 14.89 0.98
N SER A 214 -9.08 15.07 2.15
CA SER A 214 -8.65 16.10 3.12
C SER A 214 -7.24 15.84 3.69
N MET A 215 -6.76 14.60 3.59
CA MET A 215 -5.51 14.14 4.20
C MET A 215 -4.48 13.64 3.19
N ARG A 216 -4.85 13.51 1.90
CA ARG A 216 -3.98 13.06 0.82
C ARG A 216 -3.64 14.21 -0.11
N HIS A 217 -2.39 14.23 -0.56
CA HIS A 217 -1.91 15.26 -1.50
C HIS A 217 -1.62 14.72 -2.90
N ILE A 218 -1.42 13.40 -2.99
CA ILE A 218 -0.99 12.71 -4.20
C ILE A 218 -1.89 11.50 -4.45
N GLY A 219 -2.23 11.29 -5.71
CA GLY A 219 -2.87 10.10 -6.23
C GLY A 219 -2.02 9.44 -7.30
N PHE A 220 -2.41 8.26 -7.74
CA PHE A 220 -1.75 7.52 -8.82
C PHE A 220 -2.77 7.10 -9.87
N ARG A 221 -2.36 7.13 -11.15
CA ARG A 221 -3.24 6.73 -12.26
C ARG A 221 -3.91 5.39 -11.98
N GLY A 222 -5.21 5.32 -12.24
CA GLY A 222 -6.07 4.15 -11.98
C GLY A 222 -6.71 4.13 -10.58
N ASP A 223 -6.30 5.01 -9.66
CA ASP A 223 -6.91 5.11 -8.34
C ASP A 223 -8.31 5.75 -8.38
N LEU A 224 -8.97 5.81 -7.21
CA LEU A 224 -10.32 6.33 -7.13
C LEU A 224 -10.41 7.82 -7.51
N PHE A 225 -9.36 8.60 -7.27
CA PHE A 225 -9.32 10.03 -7.55
C PHE A 225 -9.06 10.33 -9.02
N ASP A 226 -8.19 9.57 -9.67
CA ASP A 226 -7.97 9.63 -11.13
C ASP A 226 -9.27 9.36 -11.88
N ARG A 227 -10.07 8.44 -11.33
CA ARG A 227 -11.37 8.07 -11.89
C ARG A 227 -12.45 9.14 -11.69
N LEU A 228 -12.28 10.13 -10.83
CA LEU A 228 -13.31 11.17 -10.60
C LEU A 228 -13.69 11.93 -11.87
N HIS A 229 -12.71 12.24 -12.74
CA HIS A 229 -12.97 12.89 -14.02
C HIS A 229 -13.52 11.95 -15.09
N ALA A 230 -13.39 10.64 -14.85
CA ALA A 230 -13.58 9.58 -15.81
C ALA A 230 -14.91 8.83 -15.62
N THR A 231 -15.54 8.97 -14.46
CA THR A 231 -16.76 8.26 -14.06
C THR A 231 -17.99 9.16 -14.25
N GLU A 232 -19.11 8.59 -14.68
CA GLU A 232 -20.35 9.34 -14.80
C GLU A 232 -20.84 9.84 -13.42
N PRO A 233 -21.45 11.03 -13.33
CA PRO A 233 -22.01 11.54 -12.07
C PRO A 233 -22.93 10.54 -11.33
N GLN A 234 -23.61 9.66 -12.07
CA GLN A 234 -24.55 8.66 -11.56
C GLN A 234 -23.89 7.63 -10.62
N ASP A 235 -22.64 7.25 -10.89
CA ASP A 235 -21.90 6.29 -10.08
C ASP A 235 -21.56 6.87 -8.71
N TRP A 236 -21.21 8.16 -8.64
CA TRP A 236 -20.95 8.86 -7.38
C TRP A 236 -22.22 8.99 -6.54
N PHE A 237 -23.36 9.28 -7.17
CA PHE A 237 -24.66 9.25 -6.48
C PHE A 237 -25.01 7.85 -5.97
N ALA A 238 -24.66 6.78 -6.69
CA ALA A 238 -24.85 5.42 -6.22
C ALA A 238 -23.98 5.12 -4.98
N MET A 239 -22.70 5.52 -4.98
CA MET A 239 -21.82 5.36 -3.82
C MET A 239 -22.27 6.20 -2.62
N LYS A 240 -22.74 7.43 -2.83
CA LYS A 240 -23.28 8.27 -1.75
C LYS A 240 -24.57 7.70 -1.16
N ARG A 241 -25.48 7.17 -1.99
CA ARG A 241 -26.67 6.44 -1.49
C ARG A 241 -26.30 5.20 -0.70
N LEU A 242 -25.27 4.47 -1.15
CA LEU A 242 -24.76 3.31 -0.43
C LEU A 242 -24.23 3.71 0.95
N GLU A 243 -23.47 4.80 1.04
CA GLU A 243 -23.02 5.37 2.31
C GLU A 243 -24.19 5.75 3.23
N GLN A 244 -25.20 6.45 2.71
CA GLN A 244 -26.41 6.82 3.45
C GLN A 244 -27.13 5.57 4.01
N HIS A 245 -27.28 4.52 3.19
CA HIS A 245 -27.89 3.27 3.61
C HIS A 245 -27.17 2.63 4.81
N PHE A 246 -25.83 2.61 4.79
CA PHE A 246 -25.05 2.07 5.90
C PHE A 246 -25.08 2.96 7.16
N ASN A 247 -25.27 4.28 7.00
CA ASN A 247 -25.44 5.21 8.13
C ASN A 247 -26.78 5.01 8.84
N GLU A 248 -27.88 4.88 8.07
CA GLU A 248 -29.22 4.69 8.61
C GLU A 248 -29.37 3.36 9.38
N LYS A 249 -28.74 2.28 8.89
CA LYS A 249 -28.78 0.97 9.55
C LYS A 249 -27.96 0.86 10.84
N GLN A 250 -27.09 1.83 11.16
CA GLN A 250 -26.48 1.88 12.49
C GLN A 250 -27.46 2.38 13.56
N GLY A 251 -28.53 3.09 13.17
CA GLY A 251 -29.57 3.57 14.08
C GLY A 251 -30.77 2.61 14.23
N SER A 252 -30.89 1.57 13.39
CA SER A 252 -32.07 0.70 13.33
C SER A 252 -31.70 -0.78 13.33
N CYS A 253 -32.09 -1.48 14.40
CA CYS A 253 -32.01 -2.92 14.49
C CYS A 253 -33.17 -3.54 13.70
N GLN A 254 -33.07 -3.71 12.36
CA GLN A 254 -33.92 -4.67 11.61
C GLN A 254 -33.55 -4.90 10.12
N SER A 255 -33.61 -6.18 9.75
CA SER A 255 -33.84 -6.82 8.43
C SER A 255 -32.85 -6.63 7.25
N ILE A 256 -32.33 -7.76 6.75
CA ILE A 256 -31.22 -7.85 5.76
C ILE A 256 -31.62 -8.36 4.36
N LYS A 257 -32.85 -8.80 4.10
CA LYS A 257 -33.07 -9.59 2.86
C LYS A 257 -33.28 -8.81 1.55
N SER A 258 -33.64 -7.52 1.57
CA SER A 258 -33.96 -6.75 0.33
C SER A 258 -32.85 -5.83 -0.20
N GLY A 259 -31.83 -5.50 0.58
CA GLY A 259 -30.76 -4.56 0.17
C GLY A 259 -29.64 -5.19 -0.67
N LEU A 260 -29.47 -6.51 -0.62
CA LEU A 260 -28.37 -7.22 -1.27
C LEU A 260 -28.42 -7.16 -2.80
N SER A 261 -29.62 -7.21 -3.39
CA SER A 261 -29.80 -7.12 -4.85
C SER A 261 -29.40 -5.74 -5.38
N TRP A 262 -29.78 -4.68 -4.68
CA TRP A 262 -29.45 -3.31 -5.06
C TRP A 262 -27.96 -2.98 -4.86
N ILE A 263 -27.35 -3.42 -3.75
CA ILE A 263 -25.90 -3.30 -3.54
C ILE A 263 -25.14 -4.05 -4.64
N LYS A 264 -25.65 -5.22 -5.06
CA LYS A 264 -25.11 -5.97 -6.20
C LYS A 264 -25.25 -5.18 -7.50
N HIS A 265 -26.33 -4.44 -7.72
CA HIS A 265 -26.45 -3.56 -8.89
C HIS A 265 -25.51 -2.36 -8.84
N VAL A 266 -25.37 -1.67 -7.71
CA VAL A 266 -24.36 -0.60 -7.57
C VAL A 266 -22.95 -1.15 -7.81
N TYR A 267 -22.65 -2.33 -7.28
CA TYR A 267 -21.40 -3.03 -7.53
C TYR A 267 -21.21 -3.42 -9.00
N LEU A 268 -22.24 -3.97 -9.66
CA LEU A 268 -22.21 -4.35 -11.07
C LEU A 268 -22.11 -3.13 -12.00
N SER A 269 -22.75 -2.01 -11.68
CA SER A 269 -22.62 -0.75 -12.42
C SER A 269 -21.22 -0.16 -12.27
N LEU A 270 -20.68 -0.10 -11.05
CA LEU A 270 -19.28 0.31 -10.82
C LEU A 270 -18.28 -0.64 -11.52
N LEU A 271 -18.58 -1.94 -11.56
CA LEU A 271 -17.78 -2.95 -12.27
C LEU A 271 -17.94 -2.84 -13.79
N HIS A 272 -19.13 -2.53 -14.32
CA HIS A 272 -19.38 -2.34 -15.75
C HIS A 272 -18.70 -1.08 -16.25
N ALA A 273 -18.85 0.05 -15.55
CA ALA A 273 -18.12 1.28 -15.83
C ALA A 273 -16.59 1.05 -15.79
N PHE A 274 -16.12 0.14 -14.92
CA PHE A 274 -14.72 -0.29 -14.85
C PHE A 274 -14.29 -1.16 -16.05
N LEU A 275 -15.13 -2.09 -16.52
CA LEU A 275 -14.82 -2.99 -17.64
C LEU A 275 -14.95 -2.30 -19.00
N GLU A 276 -15.94 -1.43 -19.20
CA GLU A 276 -16.17 -0.72 -20.46
C GLU A 276 -15.03 0.26 -20.80
N LYS A 277 -14.32 0.78 -19.79
CA LYS A 277 -13.21 1.72 -19.96
C LYS A 277 -11.83 1.09 -20.16
N HIS A 278 -11.73 -0.24 -20.00
CA HIS A 278 -10.50 -1.02 -20.18
C HIS A 278 -10.63 -2.06 -21.32
N SER A 279 -11.68 -1.95 -22.14
CA SER A 279 -11.91 -2.75 -23.35
C SER A 279 -11.55 -2.01 -24.65
N ALA A 280 -10.78 -0.91 -24.56
CA ALA A 280 -10.30 -0.11 -25.69
C ALA A 280 -8.81 0.22 -25.54
#